data_AF-A0A4R6YI21-F1
#
_entry.id   AF-A0A4R6YI21-F1
#
_cell.length_a   1.000
_cell.length_b   1.000
_cell.length_c   1.000
_cell.angle_alpha   90.00
_cell.angle_beta   90.00
_cell.angle_gamma   90.00
#
_symmetry.space_group_name_H-M   'P 1'
#
loop_
_entity.id
_entity.type
_entity.pdbx_description
1 polymer ?
#
loop_
_entity_poly.entity_id
_entity_poly.type
_entity_poly.pdbx_seq_one_letter_code
_entity_poly.pdbx_strand_id
1 'polypeptide(L)'
;MFNAATEFLTGGLLQADWPWLVAYFVLVTQLTIFSVTLYLHRSQAHRGVDFHPVLNHFFRFWTWFSTAMVTKEWVAIHRKHHAKCETEEDPHSPVIYGIKKVLWDGVDLYRQARRQSETMDKYGLGTPNDWIERRVYTPYPEVGPTLMLFLSFALFGLWGVVIWACQMIWIPFWAAGVVNGLGHWWGYRNFESNDTATNLTPWGVIIGGEELHNNHHAFPSSSKFALRKWELDIGWVAIKSFEFFGLAKVLRVAPSLDVRPNMHLPDGDTIKALIAHKFQVMTDYFGNVIAPTLREEAAQAGNNLKDLPRRLRRALSSGGRWLDNDARERLGQWVNQRPTMATVMEYRGRLHELMESRNGEAMLEGLKQWCREAEASGIRALQEFAARLKGYSLVGAH
;
A
#
# COMPACT_ATOMS: atom_id res chain seq x y z
N MET A 1 -10.45 -53.27 13.48
CA MET A 1 -9.19 -52.50 13.60
C MET A 1 -8.77 -51.85 12.29
N PHE A 2 -8.76 -52.56 11.15
CA PHE A 2 -8.38 -51.96 9.86
C PHE A 2 -9.26 -50.77 9.45
N ASN A 3 -10.59 -50.87 9.60
CA ASN A 3 -11.52 -49.77 9.26
C ASN A 3 -11.32 -48.52 10.10
N ALA A 4 -11.15 -48.67 11.43
CA ALA A 4 -10.92 -47.54 12.33
C ALA A 4 -9.57 -46.84 12.05
N ALA A 5 -8.54 -47.61 11.70
CA ALA A 5 -7.26 -47.04 11.30
C ALA A 5 -7.38 -46.28 9.97
N THR A 6 -8.07 -46.85 8.98
CA THR A 6 -8.28 -46.16 7.70
C THR A 6 -9.14 -44.90 7.84
N GLU A 7 -10.19 -44.93 8.66
CA GLU A 7 -11.05 -43.77 8.95
C GLU A 7 -10.26 -42.66 9.64
N PHE A 8 -9.45 -42.99 10.64
CA PHE A 8 -8.58 -42.01 11.29
C PHE A 8 -7.54 -41.42 10.31
N LEU A 9 -6.92 -42.26 9.48
CA LEU A 9 -5.95 -41.79 8.50
C LEU A 9 -6.57 -40.84 7.47
N THR A 10 -7.80 -41.07 7.04
CA THR A 10 -8.45 -40.21 6.03
C THR A 10 -9.09 -38.96 6.63
N GLY A 11 -9.79 -39.07 7.76
CA GLY A 11 -10.61 -38.01 8.34
C GLY A 11 -10.19 -37.49 9.72
N GLY A 12 -9.17 -38.09 10.35
CA GLY A 12 -8.66 -37.70 11.66
C GLY A 12 -9.64 -37.94 12.81
N LEU A 13 -9.42 -37.25 13.94
CA LEU A 13 -10.31 -37.31 15.11
C LEU A 13 -11.68 -36.70 14.84
N LEU A 14 -11.75 -35.66 14.01
CA LEU A 14 -12.99 -34.88 13.83
C LEU A 14 -13.90 -35.44 12.74
N GLN A 15 -13.37 -36.27 11.82
CA GLN A 15 -14.13 -36.80 10.68
C GLN A 15 -14.90 -35.70 9.95
N ALA A 16 -14.26 -34.54 9.77
CA ALA A 16 -14.89 -33.34 9.25
C ALA A 16 -15.27 -33.50 7.78
N ASP A 17 -16.45 -32.98 7.42
CA ASP A 17 -16.88 -32.92 6.03
C ASP A 17 -16.19 -31.77 5.27
N TRP A 18 -16.43 -31.73 3.95
CA TRP A 18 -15.82 -30.74 3.06
C TRP A 18 -16.08 -29.28 3.46
N PRO A 19 -17.33 -28.85 3.77
CA PRO A 19 -17.59 -27.51 4.25
C PRO A 19 -16.75 -27.12 5.48
N TRP A 20 -16.62 -28.02 6.46
CA TRP A 20 -15.81 -27.76 7.65
C TRP A 20 -14.31 -27.66 7.34
N LEU A 21 -13.80 -28.53 6.47
CA LEU A 21 -12.39 -28.47 6.04
C LEU A 21 -12.07 -27.16 5.31
N VAL A 22 -12.96 -26.71 4.42
CA VAL A 22 -12.80 -25.43 3.70
C VAL A 22 -12.90 -24.24 4.67
N ALA A 23 -13.88 -24.24 5.58
CA ALA A 23 -14.02 -23.20 6.59
C ALA A 23 -12.79 -23.10 7.49
N TYR A 24 -12.27 -24.25 7.95
CA TYR A 24 -11.04 -24.32 8.72
C TYR A 24 -9.85 -23.76 7.92
N PHE A 25 -9.66 -24.20 6.66
CA PHE A 25 -8.59 -23.71 5.79
C PHE A 25 -8.63 -22.19 5.61
N VAL A 26 -9.81 -21.62 5.31
CA VAL A 26 -9.98 -20.17 5.18
C VAL A 26 -9.66 -19.47 6.51
N LEU A 27 -10.13 -20.00 7.63
CA LEU A 27 -9.86 -19.42 8.95
C LEU A 27 -8.35 -19.38 9.26
N VAL A 28 -7.65 -20.51 9.10
CA VAL A 28 -6.23 -20.58 9.45
C VAL A 28 -5.34 -19.75 8.51
N THR A 29 -5.66 -19.69 7.22
CA THR A 29 -4.94 -18.85 6.26
C THR A 29 -5.19 -17.36 6.51
N GLN A 30 -6.44 -16.97 6.76
CA GLN A 30 -6.76 -15.58 7.12
C GLN A 30 -6.12 -15.16 8.45
N LEU A 31 -6.12 -16.05 9.45
CA LEU A 31 -5.44 -15.77 10.72
C LEU A 31 -3.93 -15.58 10.52
N THR A 32 -3.33 -16.36 9.63
CA THR A 32 -1.91 -16.21 9.27
C THR A 32 -1.66 -14.87 8.57
N ILE A 33 -2.49 -14.50 7.60
CA ILE A 33 -2.44 -13.20 6.92
C ILE A 33 -2.56 -12.06 7.95
N PHE A 34 -3.56 -12.11 8.83
CA PHE A 34 -3.74 -11.10 9.87
C PHE A 34 -2.54 -11.01 10.81
N SER A 35 -1.92 -12.14 11.15
CA SER A 35 -0.72 -12.14 11.99
C SER A 35 0.48 -11.50 11.30
N VAL A 36 0.63 -11.69 9.98
CA VAL A 36 1.70 -11.03 9.20
C VAL A 36 1.39 -9.54 9.03
N THR A 37 0.20 -9.16 8.54
CA THR A 37 -0.15 -7.76 8.26
C THR A 37 -0.27 -6.91 9.53
N LEU A 38 -0.97 -7.39 10.55
CA LEU A 38 -1.24 -6.57 11.73
C LEU A 38 -0.01 -6.54 12.65
N TYR A 39 0.52 -7.71 13.00
CA TYR A 39 1.61 -7.81 13.96
C TYR A 39 2.99 -7.59 13.33
N LEU A 40 3.44 -8.41 12.37
CA LEU A 40 4.79 -8.25 11.82
C LEU A 40 4.95 -6.92 11.05
N HIS A 41 3.97 -6.58 10.22
CA HIS A 41 4.05 -5.44 9.33
C HIS A 41 3.67 -4.11 10.02
N ARG A 42 2.39 -3.91 10.35
CA ARG A 42 1.89 -2.62 10.88
C ARG A 42 2.40 -2.32 12.30
N SER A 43 2.53 -3.33 13.16
CA SER A 43 2.99 -3.15 14.54
C SER A 43 4.51 -3.20 14.67
N GLN A 44 5.15 -4.33 14.35
CA GLN A 44 6.58 -4.53 14.64
C GLN A 44 7.48 -3.77 13.67
N ALA A 45 7.24 -3.85 12.36
CA ALA A 45 8.09 -3.17 11.39
C ALA A 45 7.88 -1.65 11.40
N HIS A 46 6.62 -1.18 11.39
CA HIS A 46 6.29 0.23 11.15
C HIS A 46 5.77 1.03 12.34
N ARG A 47 5.46 0.36 13.47
CA ARG A 47 4.99 1.02 14.71
C ARG A 47 3.78 1.94 14.48
N GLY A 48 2.87 1.53 13.60
CA GLY A 48 1.60 2.22 13.35
C GLY A 48 0.52 1.89 14.38
N VAL A 49 0.61 0.72 15.01
CA VAL A 49 -0.32 0.23 16.03
C VAL A 49 0.42 -0.55 17.11
N ASP A 50 0.06 -0.33 18.37
CA ASP A 50 0.47 -1.16 19.49
C ASP A 50 -0.69 -2.07 19.92
N PHE A 51 -0.40 -3.35 20.12
CA PHE A 51 -1.38 -4.33 20.61
C PHE A 51 -1.19 -4.61 22.09
N HIS A 52 -2.29 -4.92 22.77
CA HIS A 52 -2.28 -5.46 24.12
C HIS A 52 -1.36 -6.69 24.20
N PRO A 53 -0.58 -6.90 25.29
CA PRO A 53 0.42 -7.95 25.35
C PRO A 53 -0.08 -9.37 25.00
N VAL A 54 -1.33 -9.69 25.37
CA VAL A 54 -1.97 -10.97 25.02
C VAL A 54 -2.14 -11.12 23.52
N LEU A 55 -2.67 -10.10 22.85
CA LEU A 55 -2.89 -10.12 21.39
C LEU A 55 -1.57 -10.08 20.63
N ASN A 56 -0.59 -9.30 21.13
CA ASN A 56 0.77 -9.26 20.62
C ASN A 56 1.42 -10.65 20.65
N HIS A 57 1.38 -11.31 21.81
CA HIS A 57 1.94 -12.66 21.95
C HIS A 57 1.18 -13.69 21.12
N PHE A 58 -0.15 -13.61 21.05
CA PHE A 58 -0.96 -14.50 20.21
C PHE A 58 -0.52 -14.44 18.75
N PHE A 59 -0.40 -13.24 18.17
CA PHE A 59 0.06 -13.11 16.79
C PHE A 59 1.49 -13.59 16.61
N ARG A 60 2.39 -13.26 17.54
CA ARG A 60 3.79 -13.74 17.52
C ARG A 60 3.88 -15.26 17.53
N PHE A 61 3.13 -15.89 18.44
CA PHE A 61 3.02 -17.34 18.52
C PHE A 61 2.45 -17.91 17.22
N TRP A 62 1.36 -17.33 16.71
CA TRP A 62 0.72 -17.83 15.50
C TRP A 62 1.64 -17.76 14.29
N THR A 63 2.42 -16.68 14.10
CA THR A 63 3.41 -16.61 13.01
C THR A 63 4.50 -17.66 13.18
N TRP A 64 5.03 -17.85 14.40
CA TRP A 64 6.01 -18.90 14.65
C TRP A 64 5.42 -20.29 14.36
N PHE A 65 4.21 -20.55 14.84
CA PHE A 65 3.51 -21.84 14.72
C PHE A 65 3.12 -22.18 13.28
N SER A 66 2.74 -21.18 12.48
CA SER A 66 2.19 -21.41 11.14
C SER A 66 3.16 -21.13 9.99
N THR A 67 4.27 -20.44 10.21
CA THR A 67 5.18 -20.05 9.11
C THR A 67 6.66 -20.17 9.41
N ALA A 68 7.05 -20.58 10.63
CA ALA A 68 8.43 -20.54 11.13
C ALA A 68 9.06 -19.14 11.14
N MET A 69 8.26 -18.07 11.01
CA MET A 69 8.80 -16.71 10.97
C MET A 69 9.27 -16.25 12.35
N VAL A 70 10.52 -15.79 12.40
CA VAL A 70 11.11 -15.09 13.55
C VAL A 70 10.88 -13.58 13.39
N THR A 71 10.41 -12.92 14.46
CA THR A 71 9.99 -11.51 14.38
C THR A 71 11.16 -10.61 13.94
N LYS A 72 12.34 -10.77 14.56
CA LYS A 72 13.53 -9.96 14.24
C LYS A 72 13.93 -10.09 12.77
N GLU A 73 13.94 -11.31 12.24
CA GLU A 73 14.34 -11.59 10.85
C GLU A 73 13.41 -10.90 9.86
N TRP A 74 12.10 -11.10 10.01
CA TRP A 74 11.12 -10.54 9.09
C TRP A 74 11.14 -9.02 9.12
N VAL A 75 11.14 -8.42 10.32
CA VAL A 75 11.16 -6.96 10.51
C VAL A 75 12.42 -6.34 9.92
N ALA A 76 13.59 -6.96 10.13
CA ALA A 76 14.85 -6.45 9.60
C ALA A 76 14.87 -6.44 8.06
N ILE A 77 14.42 -7.53 7.44
CA ILE A 77 14.36 -7.66 5.98
C ILE A 77 13.36 -6.66 5.40
N HIS A 78 12.18 -6.52 6.00
CA HIS A 78 11.15 -5.58 5.54
C HIS A 78 11.59 -4.12 5.67
N ARG A 79 12.21 -3.76 6.78
CA ARG A 79 12.75 -2.41 6.98
C ARG A 79 13.91 -2.12 6.03
N LYS A 80 14.76 -3.11 5.73
CA LYS A 80 15.82 -2.95 4.71
C LYS A 80 15.21 -2.72 3.33
N HIS A 81 14.17 -3.46 2.97
CA HIS A 81 13.42 -3.23 1.73
C HIS A 81 12.92 -1.79 1.63
N HIS A 82 12.23 -1.25 2.65
CA HIS A 82 11.83 0.16 2.62
C HIS A 82 13.00 1.15 2.55
N ALA A 83 14.09 0.88 3.29
CA ALA A 83 15.25 1.78 3.33
C ALA A 83 16.07 1.78 2.03
N LYS A 84 16.01 0.69 1.27
CA LYS A 84 16.84 0.42 0.09
C LYS A 84 16.00 0.05 -1.12
N CYS A 85 14.74 0.45 -1.15
CA CYS A 85 13.75 0.00 -2.11
C CYS A 85 14.23 0.24 -3.55
N GLU A 86 14.13 -0.78 -4.39
CA GLU A 86 14.57 -0.77 -5.80
C GLU A 86 16.05 -0.44 -6.03
N THR A 87 16.89 -0.67 -5.03
CA THR A 87 18.36 -0.66 -5.18
C THR A 87 18.92 -2.08 -5.12
N GLU A 88 20.19 -2.26 -5.47
CA GLU A 88 20.87 -3.57 -5.36
C GLU A 88 20.90 -4.11 -3.91
N GLU A 89 20.74 -3.23 -2.92
CA GLU A 89 20.66 -3.62 -1.51
C GLU A 89 19.25 -4.06 -1.08
N ASP A 90 18.22 -3.89 -1.91
CA ASP A 90 16.86 -4.38 -1.62
C ASP A 90 16.85 -5.91 -1.64
N PRO A 91 16.45 -6.59 -0.54
CA PRO A 91 16.45 -8.04 -0.49
C PRO A 91 15.50 -8.73 -1.49
N HIS A 92 14.51 -8.03 -2.03
CA HIS A 92 13.53 -8.61 -2.94
C HIS A 92 12.99 -7.63 -3.98
N SER A 93 13.83 -6.71 -4.48
CA SER A 93 13.44 -5.80 -5.57
C SER A 93 13.14 -6.58 -6.86
N PRO A 94 11.93 -6.45 -7.44
CA PRO A 94 11.65 -7.00 -8.76
C PRO A 94 12.31 -6.22 -9.89
N VAL A 95 12.76 -4.97 -9.66
CA VAL A 95 13.56 -4.21 -10.62
C VAL A 95 14.95 -4.82 -10.77
N ILE A 96 15.59 -5.23 -9.66
CA ILE A 96 16.93 -5.83 -9.65
C ILE A 96 16.90 -7.32 -10.02
N TYR A 97 16.02 -8.09 -9.38
CA TYR A 97 16.01 -9.56 -9.53
C TYR A 97 15.07 -10.07 -10.63
N GLY A 98 14.19 -9.21 -11.14
CA GLY A 98 13.14 -9.57 -12.09
C GLY A 98 11.91 -10.19 -11.41
N ILE A 99 10.74 -9.85 -11.94
CA ILE A 99 9.44 -10.24 -11.38
C ILE A 99 9.27 -11.76 -11.22
N LYS A 100 9.78 -12.57 -12.17
CA LYS A 100 9.66 -14.04 -12.10
C LYS A 100 10.39 -14.61 -10.88
N LYS A 101 11.58 -14.08 -10.57
CA LYS A 101 12.39 -14.55 -9.45
C LYS A 101 11.75 -14.17 -8.13
N VAL A 102 11.24 -12.94 -7.99
CA VAL A 102 10.55 -12.52 -6.77
C VAL A 102 9.25 -13.31 -6.55
N LEU A 103 8.48 -13.56 -7.62
CA LEU A 103 7.21 -14.31 -7.54
C LEU A 103 7.38 -15.76 -7.10
N TRP A 104 8.36 -16.47 -7.63
CA TRP A 104 8.50 -17.92 -7.43
C TRP A 104 9.61 -18.29 -6.44
N ASP A 105 10.67 -17.48 -6.35
CA ASP A 105 11.87 -17.75 -5.53
C ASP A 105 12.02 -16.74 -4.37
N GLY A 106 10.96 -16.00 -4.03
CA GLY A 106 10.97 -15.00 -2.95
C GLY A 106 11.39 -15.57 -1.58
N VAL A 107 11.11 -16.85 -1.32
CA VAL A 107 11.56 -17.56 -0.10
C VAL A 107 13.08 -17.68 -0.07
N ASP A 108 13.72 -17.96 -1.20
CA ASP A 108 15.16 -18.10 -1.26
C ASP A 108 15.86 -16.75 -1.15
N LEU A 109 15.27 -15.69 -1.68
CA LEU A 109 15.70 -14.31 -1.44
C LEU A 109 15.63 -13.97 0.07
N TYR A 110 14.51 -14.30 0.71
CA TYR A 110 14.34 -14.13 2.16
C TYR A 110 15.39 -14.93 2.96
N ARG A 111 15.64 -16.20 2.60
CA ARG A 111 16.65 -17.07 3.23
C ARG A 111 18.07 -16.56 3.07
N GLN A 112 18.39 -15.91 1.95
CA GLN A 112 19.67 -15.26 1.75
C GLN A 112 19.78 -14.01 2.62
N ALA A 113 18.74 -13.18 2.65
CA ALA A 113 18.71 -11.95 3.44
C ALA A 113 18.80 -12.20 4.95
N ARG A 114 18.12 -13.23 5.49
CA ARG A 114 18.18 -13.57 6.92
C ARG A 114 19.57 -14.00 7.40
N ARG A 115 20.44 -14.50 6.50
CA ARG A 115 21.81 -14.91 6.82
C ARG A 115 22.78 -13.72 6.94
N GLN A 116 22.34 -12.52 6.56
CA GLN A 116 23.13 -11.30 6.66
C GLN A 116 23.00 -10.70 8.07
N SER A 117 23.97 -10.96 8.95
CA SER A 117 23.97 -10.45 10.33
C SER A 117 23.86 -8.93 10.42
N GLU A 118 24.55 -8.19 9.53
CA GLU A 118 24.48 -6.73 9.47
C GLU A 118 23.05 -6.22 9.27
N THR A 119 22.27 -6.89 8.41
CA THR A 119 20.85 -6.57 8.21
C THR A 119 20.07 -6.76 9.50
N MET A 120 20.30 -7.86 10.22
CA MET A 120 19.60 -8.17 11.47
C MET A 120 19.91 -7.15 12.56
N ASP A 121 21.18 -6.73 12.68
CA ASP A 121 21.62 -5.84 13.74
C ASP A 121 21.23 -4.39 13.48
N LYS A 122 21.26 -3.95 12.22
CA LYS A 122 20.88 -2.59 11.83
C LYS A 122 19.38 -2.38 11.80
N TYR A 123 18.63 -3.29 11.17
CA TYR A 123 17.21 -3.10 10.89
C TYR A 123 16.28 -3.85 11.86
N GLY A 124 16.77 -4.83 12.61
CA GLY A 124 15.99 -5.63 13.55
C GLY A 124 15.79 -5.02 14.94
N LEU A 125 16.26 -3.80 15.18
CA LEU A 125 16.18 -3.13 16.48
C LEU A 125 14.74 -2.90 16.95
N GLY A 126 14.51 -2.99 18.27
CA GLY A 126 13.20 -2.77 18.87
C GLY A 126 12.19 -3.92 18.67
N THR A 127 12.64 -5.07 18.16
CA THR A 127 11.85 -6.31 18.13
C THR A 127 11.94 -7.06 19.47
N PRO A 128 11.02 -7.99 19.75
CA PRO A 128 11.03 -8.73 21.00
C PRO A 128 12.34 -9.50 21.17
N ASN A 129 12.84 -9.52 22.40
CA ASN A 129 14.02 -10.28 22.77
C ASN A 129 13.83 -10.87 24.17
N ASP A 130 12.61 -11.29 24.50
CA ASP A 130 12.26 -11.87 25.81
C ASP A 130 12.76 -13.32 25.94
N TRP A 131 12.45 -13.97 27.07
CA TRP A 131 12.87 -15.35 27.30
C TRP A 131 12.34 -16.32 26.24
N ILE A 132 11.07 -16.16 25.81
CA ILE A 132 10.43 -17.04 24.83
C ILE A 132 11.12 -16.87 23.48
N GLU A 133 11.39 -15.63 23.06
CA GLU A 133 12.08 -15.37 21.79
C GLU A 133 13.47 -16.01 21.77
N ARG A 134 14.25 -15.87 22.85
CA ARG A 134 15.63 -16.36 22.94
C ARG A 134 15.76 -17.87 23.13
N ARG A 135 14.74 -18.53 23.71
CA ARG A 135 14.82 -19.95 24.10
C ARG A 135 13.93 -20.86 23.27
N VAL A 136 12.90 -20.33 22.63
CA VAL A 136 11.91 -21.11 21.89
C VAL A 136 11.81 -20.65 20.44
N TYR A 137 11.38 -19.41 20.21
CA TYR A 137 10.99 -19.01 18.84
C TYR A 137 12.17 -18.85 17.89
N THR A 138 13.24 -18.16 18.31
CA THR A 138 14.42 -17.96 17.46
C THR A 138 15.25 -19.24 17.28
N PRO A 139 15.53 -20.05 18.34
CA PRO A 139 16.34 -21.26 18.15
C PRO A 139 15.62 -22.40 17.43
N TYR A 140 14.28 -22.45 17.52
CA TYR A 140 13.47 -23.56 17.00
C TYR A 140 12.31 -23.09 16.11
N PRO A 141 12.57 -22.33 15.03
CA PRO A 141 11.51 -21.80 14.16
C PRO A 141 10.69 -22.91 13.49
N GLU A 142 11.34 -24.00 13.08
CA GLU A 142 10.70 -25.11 12.36
C GLU A 142 9.81 -25.99 13.26
N VAL A 143 9.96 -25.91 14.58
CA VAL A 143 9.14 -26.69 15.52
C VAL A 143 7.68 -26.25 15.44
N GLY A 144 7.42 -24.96 15.20
CA GLY A 144 6.06 -24.43 15.04
C GLY A 144 5.27 -25.14 13.94
N PRO A 145 5.68 -25.03 12.66
CA PRO A 145 4.98 -25.70 11.57
C PRO A 145 4.98 -27.22 11.69
N THR A 146 6.02 -27.81 12.28
CA THR A 146 6.06 -29.25 12.54
C THR A 146 4.95 -29.67 13.53
N LEU A 147 4.76 -28.93 14.62
CA LEU A 147 3.66 -29.17 15.55
C LEU A 147 2.30 -28.95 14.88
N MET A 148 2.19 -27.93 14.02
CA MET A 148 0.97 -27.68 13.26
C MET A 148 0.63 -28.82 12.29
N LEU A 149 1.64 -29.44 11.66
CA LEU A 149 1.46 -30.61 10.80
C LEU A 149 0.88 -31.78 11.58
N PHE A 150 1.49 -32.14 12.71
CA PHE A 150 1.02 -33.24 13.54
C PHE A 150 -0.38 -32.98 14.10
N LEU A 151 -0.67 -31.75 14.52
CA LEU A 151 -2.00 -31.37 14.99
C LEU A 151 -3.04 -31.45 13.87
N SER A 152 -2.71 -30.94 12.67
CA SER A 152 -3.63 -30.98 11.52
C SER A 152 -3.90 -32.42 11.09
N PHE A 153 -2.87 -33.27 11.03
CA PHE A 153 -3.02 -34.69 10.75
C PHE A 153 -3.84 -35.41 11.82
N ALA A 154 -3.61 -35.13 13.11
CA ALA A 154 -4.41 -35.74 14.17
C ALA A 154 -5.89 -35.34 14.07
N LEU A 155 -6.19 -34.08 13.77
CA LEU A 155 -7.57 -33.58 13.70
C LEU A 155 -8.31 -34.02 12.44
N PHE A 156 -7.63 -34.03 11.28
CA PHE A 156 -8.26 -34.16 9.96
C PHE A 156 -7.66 -35.26 9.06
N GLY A 157 -6.73 -36.07 9.56
CA GLY A 157 -6.07 -37.11 8.78
C GLY A 157 -5.24 -36.54 7.63
N LEU A 158 -5.23 -37.22 6.48
CA LEU A 158 -4.52 -36.80 5.28
C LEU A 158 -5.00 -35.43 4.76
N TRP A 159 -6.27 -35.08 4.95
CA TRP A 159 -6.76 -33.75 4.59
C TRP A 159 -6.09 -32.64 5.42
N GLY A 160 -5.76 -32.93 6.68
CA GLY A 160 -4.99 -32.03 7.52
C GLY A 160 -3.58 -31.77 6.98
N VAL A 161 -2.94 -32.77 6.40
CA VAL A 161 -1.62 -32.62 5.74
C VAL A 161 -1.72 -31.73 4.51
N VAL A 162 -2.78 -31.91 3.69
CA VAL A 162 -3.02 -31.06 2.51
C VAL A 162 -3.25 -29.61 2.94
N ILE A 163 -4.09 -29.37 3.94
CA ILE A 163 -4.37 -28.04 4.48
C ILE A 163 -3.07 -27.38 4.99
N TRP A 164 -2.27 -28.12 5.75
CA TRP A 164 -0.97 -27.65 6.23
C TRP A 164 -0.03 -27.29 5.07
N ALA A 165 0.07 -28.14 4.05
CA ALA A 165 0.94 -27.88 2.90
C ALA A 165 0.50 -26.64 2.12
N CYS A 166 -0.81 -26.46 1.90
CA CYS A 166 -1.36 -25.25 1.29
C CYS A 166 -1.04 -24.02 2.13
N GLN A 167 -1.11 -24.10 3.47
CA GLN A 167 -0.77 -23.00 4.36
C GLN A 167 0.73 -22.64 4.32
N MET A 168 1.63 -23.63 4.20
CA MET A 168 3.07 -23.38 4.05
C MET A 168 3.39 -22.62 2.76
N ILE A 169 2.64 -22.84 1.69
CA ILE A 169 2.82 -22.14 0.40
C ILE A 169 2.16 -20.75 0.44
N TRP A 170 1.10 -20.59 1.24
CA TRP A 170 0.23 -19.41 1.22
C TRP A 170 0.98 -18.09 1.40
N ILE A 171 1.72 -17.93 2.51
CA ILE A 171 2.44 -16.68 2.80
C ILE A 171 3.60 -16.44 1.84
N PRO A 172 4.47 -17.43 1.53
CA PRO A 172 5.46 -17.29 0.45
C PRO A 172 4.89 -16.75 -0.85
N PHE A 173 3.78 -17.31 -1.33
CA PHE A 173 3.18 -16.90 -2.58
C PHE A 173 2.56 -15.50 -2.47
N TRP A 174 1.71 -15.27 -1.48
CA TRP A 174 0.95 -14.02 -1.37
C TRP A 174 1.79 -12.84 -0.88
N ALA A 175 2.64 -13.02 0.13
CA ALA A 175 3.45 -11.93 0.67
C ALA A 175 4.74 -11.73 -0.13
N ALA A 176 5.60 -12.76 -0.21
CA ALA A 176 6.89 -12.60 -0.89
C ALA A 176 6.72 -12.52 -2.41
N GLY A 177 5.81 -13.30 -2.98
CA GLY A 177 5.56 -13.27 -4.42
C GLY A 177 4.67 -12.10 -4.85
N VAL A 178 3.42 -12.07 -4.41
CA VAL A 178 2.41 -11.12 -4.90
C VAL A 178 2.65 -9.70 -4.38
N VAL A 179 2.80 -9.49 -3.07
CA VAL A 179 3.04 -8.13 -2.54
C VAL A 179 4.38 -7.58 -2.98
N ASN A 180 5.49 -8.27 -2.68
CA ASN A 180 6.81 -7.73 -2.99
C ASN A 180 7.12 -7.77 -4.50
N GLY A 181 6.57 -8.73 -5.23
CA GLY A 181 6.71 -8.82 -6.68
C GLY A 181 5.70 -7.95 -7.42
N LEU A 182 4.44 -8.39 -7.50
CA LEU A 182 3.42 -7.67 -8.29
C LEU A 182 3.15 -6.28 -7.72
N GLY A 183 3.16 -6.12 -6.40
CA GLY A 183 2.98 -4.81 -5.77
C GLY A 183 4.06 -3.79 -6.17
N HIS A 184 5.21 -4.21 -6.69
CA HIS A 184 6.26 -3.32 -7.21
C HIS A 184 6.39 -3.32 -8.74
N TRP A 185 5.48 -4.02 -9.43
CA TRP A 185 5.56 -4.24 -10.87
C TRP A 185 4.30 -3.83 -11.62
N TRP A 186 3.12 -4.03 -11.04
CA TRP A 186 1.85 -3.80 -11.73
C TRP A 186 0.72 -3.40 -10.79
N GLY A 187 0.08 -2.28 -11.09
CA GLY A 187 -1.06 -1.78 -10.35
C GLY A 187 -1.33 -0.31 -10.62
N TYR A 188 -2.20 0.30 -9.82
CA TYR A 188 -2.44 1.75 -9.84
C TYR A 188 -1.66 2.44 -8.73
N ARG A 189 -1.50 3.77 -8.82
CA ARG A 189 -0.82 4.57 -7.79
C ARG A 189 -1.68 5.73 -7.36
N ASN A 190 -1.70 5.98 -6.06
CA ASN A 190 -2.27 7.18 -5.45
C ASN A 190 -1.21 8.18 -5.04
N PHE A 191 0.07 7.77 -4.95
CA PHE A 191 1.17 8.57 -4.42
C PHE A 191 2.43 8.42 -5.29
N GLU A 192 3.14 9.54 -5.52
CA GLU A 192 4.44 9.56 -6.18
C GLU A 192 5.52 9.33 -5.11
N SER A 193 5.70 8.07 -4.71
CA SER A 193 6.89 7.62 -3.99
C SER A 193 8.09 7.47 -4.94
N ASN A 194 9.31 7.52 -4.39
CA ASN A 194 10.54 7.34 -5.17
C ASN A 194 10.78 5.86 -5.59
N ASP A 195 9.94 4.94 -5.12
CA ASP A 195 9.94 3.51 -5.46
C ASP A 195 8.92 3.17 -6.56
N THR A 196 8.92 1.91 -7.00
CA THR A 196 7.98 1.38 -8.00
C THR A 196 6.72 0.75 -7.39
N ALA A 197 6.43 0.97 -6.10
CA ALA A 197 5.26 0.36 -5.45
C ALA A 197 3.92 0.81 -6.07
N THR A 198 2.98 -0.10 -6.15
CA THR A 198 1.66 0.04 -6.80
C THR A 198 0.62 -0.67 -5.94
N ASN A 199 -0.60 -0.13 -5.93
CA ASN A 199 -1.75 -0.81 -5.37
C ASN A 199 -2.26 -1.83 -6.39
N LEU A 200 -2.40 -3.09 -5.98
CA LEU A 200 -2.83 -4.20 -6.84
C LEU A 200 -4.32 -4.15 -7.12
N THR A 201 -5.12 -4.01 -6.06
CA THR A 201 -6.57 -3.93 -6.14
C THR A 201 -7.07 -2.87 -5.14
N PRO A 202 -8.27 -2.29 -5.34
CA PRO A 202 -8.89 -1.44 -4.33
C PRO A 202 -9.53 -2.25 -3.19
N TRP A 203 -9.64 -3.57 -3.32
CA TRP A 203 -10.32 -4.45 -2.36
C TRP A 203 -9.28 -5.24 -1.58
N GLY A 204 -8.76 -4.63 -0.53
CA GLY A 204 -7.72 -5.19 0.32
C GLY A 204 -8.22 -6.30 1.25
N VAL A 205 -8.74 -7.39 0.68
CA VAL A 205 -9.47 -8.46 1.37
C VAL A 205 -8.68 -9.77 1.42
N ILE A 206 -7.92 -10.08 0.38
CA ILE A 206 -7.28 -11.41 0.26
C ILE A 206 -6.08 -11.47 1.20
N ILE A 207 -5.29 -10.40 1.25
CA ILE A 207 -4.05 -10.33 2.01
C ILE A 207 -4.09 -9.25 3.09
N GLY A 208 -5.28 -8.98 3.64
CA GLY A 208 -5.40 -8.15 4.84
C GLY A 208 -5.16 -6.65 4.60
N GLY A 209 -5.23 -6.17 3.36
CA GLY A 209 -5.00 -4.76 3.01
C GLY A 209 -3.63 -4.50 2.38
N GLU A 210 -2.72 -5.47 2.40
CA GLU A 210 -1.39 -5.39 1.78
C GLU A 210 -1.45 -5.16 0.25
N GLU A 211 -2.62 -5.36 -0.37
CA GLU A 211 -2.87 -5.01 -1.77
C GLU A 211 -2.69 -3.51 -2.04
N LEU A 212 -2.82 -2.67 -1.02
CA LEU A 212 -2.71 -1.21 -1.09
C LEU A 212 -1.25 -0.74 -0.86
N HIS A 213 -0.33 -1.36 -1.59
CA HIS A 213 1.12 -1.27 -1.35
C HIS A 213 1.72 0.10 -1.65
N ASN A 214 1.24 0.82 -2.69
CA ASN A 214 1.69 2.19 -2.96
C ASN A 214 1.27 3.16 -1.85
N ASN A 215 0.08 2.98 -1.27
CA ASN A 215 -0.38 3.78 -0.15
C ASN A 215 0.51 3.55 1.07
N HIS A 216 0.84 2.29 1.33
CA HIS A 216 1.74 1.88 2.39
C HIS A 216 3.15 2.48 2.19
N HIS A 217 3.76 2.33 1.03
CA HIS A 217 5.08 2.91 0.74
C HIS A 217 5.12 4.44 0.84
N ALA A 218 4.02 5.12 0.52
CA ALA A 218 3.91 6.55 0.71
C ALA A 218 3.83 6.97 2.18
N PHE A 219 3.18 6.17 3.03
CA PHE A 219 3.06 6.42 4.47
C PHE A 219 3.32 5.17 5.30
N PRO A 220 4.59 4.69 5.39
CA PRO A 220 4.88 3.36 5.93
C PRO A 220 4.44 3.19 7.38
N SER A 221 4.49 4.27 8.16
CA SER A 221 4.08 4.25 9.57
C SER A 221 2.57 4.29 9.81
N SER A 222 1.74 4.43 8.77
CA SER A 222 0.28 4.44 8.91
C SER A 222 -0.23 3.03 9.21
N SER A 223 -1.07 2.89 10.24
CA SER A 223 -1.78 1.62 10.49
C SER A 223 -2.92 1.34 9.52
N LYS A 224 -3.31 2.33 8.71
CA LYS A 224 -4.37 2.25 7.71
C LYS A 224 -3.78 2.37 6.31
N PHE A 225 -4.01 1.37 5.46
CA PHE A 225 -3.51 1.37 4.09
C PHE A 225 -4.54 1.90 3.09
N ALA A 226 -5.83 1.83 3.38
CA ALA A 226 -6.87 2.49 2.59
C ALA A 226 -6.86 4.01 2.78
N LEU A 227 -6.42 4.74 1.75
CA LEU A 227 -6.32 6.21 1.76
C LEU A 227 -7.33 6.87 0.83
N ARG A 228 -8.08 6.08 0.05
CA ARG A 228 -9.21 6.53 -0.77
C ARG A 228 -10.54 6.00 -0.25
N LYS A 229 -11.63 6.75 -0.52
CA LYS A 229 -12.98 6.38 -0.07
C LYS A 229 -13.51 5.09 -0.70
N TRP A 230 -13.00 4.72 -1.87
CA TRP A 230 -13.36 3.50 -2.61
C TRP A 230 -12.42 2.32 -2.34
N GLU A 231 -11.41 2.50 -1.47
CA GLU A 231 -10.52 1.43 -1.06
C GLU A 231 -11.04 0.77 0.21
N LEU A 232 -10.89 -0.55 0.28
CA LEU A 232 -11.20 -1.35 1.45
C LEU A 232 -9.92 -1.94 2.02
N ASP A 233 -9.76 -1.85 3.34
CA ASP A 233 -8.63 -2.43 4.08
C ASP A 233 -9.21 -3.23 5.26
N ILE A 234 -9.27 -4.56 5.13
CA ILE A 234 -9.82 -5.40 6.20
C ILE A 234 -8.89 -5.44 7.42
N GLY A 235 -7.60 -5.22 7.24
CA GLY A 235 -6.64 -5.08 8.34
C GLY A 235 -6.96 -3.87 9.21
N TRP A 236 -7.36 -2.75 8.60
CA TRP A 236 -7.84 -1.59 9.34
C TRP A 236 -9.14 -1.86 10.11
N VAL A 237 -10.09 -2.57 9.49
CA VAL A 237 -11.33 -2.99 10.18
C VAL A 237 -11.02 -3.85 11.40
N ALA A 238 -10.08 -4.80 11.28
CA ALA A 238 -9.64 -5.63 12.40
C ALA A 238 -8.96 -4.79 13.50
N ILE A 239 -8.06 -3.86 13.15
CA ILE A 239 -7.42 -2.96 14.12
C ILE A 239 -8.46 -2.14 14.88
N LYS A 240 -9.42 -1.52 14.18
CA LYS A 240 -10.49 -0.73 14.82
C LYS A 240 -11.39 -1.59 15.70
N SER A 241 -11.61 -2.85 15.33
CA SER A 241 -12.34 -3.80 16.17
C SER A 241 -11.56 -4.10 17.46
N PHE A 242 -10.26 -4.37 17.38
CA PHE A 242 -9.43 -4.57 18.57
C PHE A 242 -9.32 -3.32 19.44
N GLU A 243 -9.21 -2.14 18.83
CA GLU A 243 -9.18 -0.86 19.54
C GLU A 243 -10.49 -0.61 20.30
N PHE A 244 -11.64 -0.92 19.69
CA PHE A 244 -12.94 -0.85 20.36
C PHE A 244 -12.99 -1.71 21.63
N PHE A 245 -12.34 -2.88 21.63
CA PHE A 245 -12.23 -3.74 22.81
C PHE A 245 -11.04 -3.39 23.74
N GLY A 246 -10.32 -2.30 23.49
CA GLY A 246 -9.14 -1.91 24.27
C GLY A 246 -7.92 -2.81 24.08
N LEU A 247 -7.91 -3.65 23.04
CA LEU A 247 -6.83 -4.58 22.70
C LEU A 247 -5.80 -4.02 21.72
N ALA A 248 -6.05 -2.85 21.15
CA ALA A 248 -5.13 -2.14 20.28
C ALA A 248 -5.15 -0.64 20.56
N LYS A 249 -4.05 0.04 20.26
CA LYS A 249 -3.92 1.49 20.27
C LYS A 249 -3.32 1.92 18.94
N VAL A 250 -4.11 2.63 18.14
CA VAL A 250 -3.60 3.25 16.91
C VAL A 250 -2.63 4.36 17.28
N LEU A 251 -1.43 4.32 16.71
CA LEU A 251 -0.38 5.31 16.97
C LEU A 251 -0.33 6.36 15.87
N ARG A 252 -0.51 5.93 14.62
CA ARG A 252 -0.33 6.78 13.43
C ARG A 252 -1.27 6.38 12.32
N VAL A 253 -1.91 7.38 11.73
CA VAL A 253 -2.67 7.27 10.49
C VAL A 253 -2.16 8.33 9.53
N ALA A 254 -2.04 7.99 8.25
CA ALA A 254 -1.62 8.94 7.24
C ALA A 254 -2.49 10.20 7.28
N PRO A 255 -1.89 11.40 7.21
CA PRO A 255 -2.66 12.64 7.18
C PRO A 255 -3.53 12.69 5.93
N SER A 256 -4.61 13.45 6.01
CA SER A 256 -5.46 13.76 4.85
C SER A 256 -5.28 15.21 4.43
N LEU A 257 -5.45 15.46 3.13
CA LEU A 257 -5.51 16.81 2.58
C LEU A 257 -6.80 17.50 3.04
N ASP A 258 -6.67 18.68 3.63
CA ASP A 258 -7.76 19.57 4.01
C ASP A 258 -7.54 20.99 3.47
N VAL A 259 -8.59 21.82 3.50
CA VAL A 259 -8.57 23.20 3.02
C VAL A 259 -8.94 24.16 4.13
N ARG A 260 -7.95 24.90 4.64
CA ARG A 260 -8.12 25.97 5.61
C ARG A 260 -8.86 27.16 4.99
N PRO A 261 -9.85 27.74 5.69
CA PRO A 261 -10.54 28.93 5.22
C PRO A 261 -9.66 30.19 5.32
N ASN A 262 -10.03 31.23 4.57
CA ASN A 262 -9.46 32.59 4.68
C ASN A 262 -7.94 32.71 4.44
N MET A 263 -7.35 31.82 3.65
CA MET A 263 -5.94 31.91 3.28
C MET A 263 -5.74 32.83 2.08
N HIS A 264 -5.01 33.93 2.28
CA HIS A 264 -4.72 34.91 1.23
C HIS A 264 -3.47 34.57 0.40
N LEU A 265 -2.51 33.85 0.99
CA LEU A 265 -1.28 33.40 0.34
C LEU A 265 -0.95 31.96 0.77
N PRO A 266 -0.28 31.16 -0.08
CA PRO A 266 0.30 29.89 0.32
C PRO A 266 1.38 30.08 1.40
N ASP A 267 1.50 29.10 2.29
CA ASP A 267 2.51 29.08 3.34
C ASP A 267 3.27 27.74 3.39
N GLY A 268 4.08 27.55 4.44
CA GLY A 268 4.85 26.31 4.61
C GLY A 268 3.98 25.06 4.78
N ASP A 269 2.78 25.17 5.35
CA ASP A 269 1.87 24.02 5.49
C ASP A 269 1.20 23.66 4.16
N THR A 270 0.93 24.67 3.33
CA THR A 270 0.54 24.45 1.93
C THR A 270 1.58 23.62 1.20
N ILE A 271 2.86 23.96 1.29
CA ILE A 271 3.93 23.19 0.65
C ILE A 271 3.96 21.75 1.16
N LYS A 272 3.93 21.55 2.48
CA LYS A 272 3.93 20.19 3.07
C LYS A 272 2.77 19.36 2.52
N ALA A 273 1.58 19.95 2.41
CA ALA A 273 0.40 19.29 1.88
C ALA A 273 0.54 18.93 0.39
N LEU A 274 1.11 19.85 -0.41
CA LEU A 274 1.38 19.61 -1.83
C LEU A 274 2.38 18.48 -2.04
N ILE A 275 3.47 18.48 -1.28
CA ILE A 275 4.51 17.44 -1.38
C ILE A 275 3.95 16.07 -0.95
N ALA A 276 3.19 16.02 0.14
CA ALA A 276 2.65 14.77 0.67
C ALA A 276 1.51 14.18 -0.21
N HIS A 277 0.72 15.03 -0.87
CA HIS A 277 -0.48 14.61 -1.61
C HIS A 277 -0.52 15.07 -3.07
N LYS A 278 0.63 15.12 -3.77
CA LYS A 278 0.74 15.56 -5.18
C LYS A 278 -0.37 15.04 -6.09
N PHE A 279 -0.63 13.74 -6.09
CA PHE A 279 -1.70 13.14 -6.91
C PHE A 279 -3.10 13.61 -6.52
N GLN A 280 -3.38 13.81 -5.23
CA GLN A 280 -4.68 14.38 -4.82
C GLN A 280 -4.79 15.81 -5.33
N VAL A 281 -3.72 16.61 -5.23
CA VAL A 281 -3.69 17.97 -5.80
C VAL A 281 -3.96 17.95 -7.29
N MET A 282 -3.33 17.04 -8.05
CA MET A 282 -3.57 16.89 -9.50
C MET A 282 -4.96 16.34 -9.82
N THR A 283 -5.53 15.50 -8.95
CA THR A 283 -6.90 15.00 -9.08
C THR A 283 -7.91 16.12 -8.83
N ASP A 284 -7.69 16.94 -7.79
CA ASP A 284 -8.46 18.14 -7.51
C ASP A 284 -8.34 19.15 -8.66
N TYR A 285 -7.15 19.33 -9.23
CA TYR A 285 -6.94 20.19 -10.41
C TYR A 285 -7.73 19.68 -11.61
N PHE A 286 -7.70 18.37 -11.87
CA PHE A 286 -8.49 17.79 -12.96
C PHE A 286 -10.00 17.97 -12.74
N GLY A 287 -10.49 17.70 -11.53
CA GLY A 287 -11.92 17.78 -11.20
C GLY A 287 -12.46 19.20 -11.15
N ASN A 288 -11.67 20.16 -10.68
CA ASN A 288 -12.10 21.54 -10.45
C ASN A 288 -11.68 22.50 -11.58
N VAL A 289 -10.68 22.16 -12.39
CA VAL A 289 -10.18 23.03 -13.46
C VAL A 289 -10.40 22.40 -14.84
N ILE A 290 -9.77 21.26 -15.12
CA ILE A 290 -9.77 20.67 -16.47
C ILE A 290 -11.17 20.22 -16.87
N ALA A 291 -11.84 19.42 -16.04
CA ALA A 291 -13.14 18.86 -16.36
C ALA A 291 -14.24 19.92 -16.54
N PRO A 292 -14.34 20.97 -15.70
CA PRO A 292 -15.25 22.09 -15.93
C PRO A 292 -14.91 22.87 -17.20
N THR A 293 -13.63 23.20 -17.44
CA THR A 293 -13.22 23.92 -18.65
C THR A 293 -13.57 23.14 -19.91
N LEU A 294 -13.35 21.82 -19.92
CA LEU A 294 -13.74 20.93 -21.01
C LEU A 294 -15.26 20.97 -21.27
N ARG A 295 -16.08 21.01 -20.20
CA ARG A 295 -17.54 21.05 -20.30
C ARG A 295 -18.03 22.38 -20.87
N GLU A 296 -17.44 23.49 -20.42
CA GLU A 296 -17.76 24.83 -20.90
C GLU A 296 -17.41 24.99 -22.38
N GLU A 297 -16.21 24.57 -22.80
CA GLU A 297 -15.79 24.63 -24.20
C GLU A 297 -16.62 23.70 -25.10
N ALA A 298 -16.95 22.48 -24.64
CA ALA A 298 -17.80 21.56 -25.40
C ALA A 298 -19.21 22.15 -25.60
N ALA A 299 -19.78 22.76 -24.56
CA ALA A 299 -21.07 23.43 -24.64
C ALA A 299 -21.05 24.61 -25.62
N GLN A 300 -20.00 25.44 -25.61
CA GLN A 300 -19.83 26.56 -26.53
C GLN A 300 -19.65 26.11 -27.99
N ALA A 301 -18.98 24.97 -28.21
CA ALA A 301 -18.78 24.40 -29.54
C ALA A 301 -19.98 23.58 -30.04
N GLY A 302 -21.05 23.46 -29.26
CA GLY A 302 -22.21 22.60 -29.59
C GLY A 302 -21.89 21.10 -29.64
N ASN A 303 -20.76 20.68 -29.09
CA ASN A 303 -20.26 19.30 -29.13
C ASN A 303 -20.48 18.58 -27.80
N ASN A 304 -20.45 17.23 -27.82
CA ASN A 304 -20.52 16.45 -26.60
C ASN A 304 -19.10 16.05 -26.13
N LEU A 305 -18.84 16.12 -24.83
CA LEU A 305 -17.58 15.63 -24.25
C LEU A 305 -17.31 14.13 -24.55
N LYS A 306 -18.35 13.38 -24.87
CA LYS A 306 -18.27 11.96 -25.27
C LYS A 306 -17.60 11.77 -26.64
N ASP A 307 -17.54 12.81 -27.46
CA ASP A 307 -16.92 12.78 -28.80
C ASP A 307 -15.40 12.71 -28.70
N LEU A 308 -14.81 13.09 -27.56
CA LEU A 308 -13.40 12.87 -27.29
C LEU A 308 -13.15 11.42 -26.85
N PRO A 309 -12.25 10.68 -27.53
CA PRO A 309 -11.88 9.32 -27.15
C PRO A 309 -11.56 9.23 -25.65
N ARG A 310 -12.10 8.20 -24.99
CA ARG A 310 -11.92 7.99 -23.53
C ARG A 310 -10.44 7.99 -23.11
N ARG A 311 -9.55 7.50 -24.00
CA ARG A 311 -8.10 7.49 -23.81
C ARG A 311 -7.51 8.91 -23.74
N LEU A 312 -7.94 9.81 -24.61
CA LEU A 312 -7.49 11.21 -24.61
C LEU A 312 -8.06 11.99 -23.41
N ARG A 313 -9.32 11.76 -23.03
CA ARG A 313 -9.90 12.34 -21.81
C ARG A 313 -9.14 11.94 -20.54
N ARG A 314 -8.71 10.68 -20.45
CA ARG A 314 -7.85 10.18 -19.36
C ARG A 314 -6.42 10.71 -19.46
N ALA A 315 -5.92 10.98 -20.67
CA ALA A 315 -4.59 11.54 -20.85
C ALA A 315 -4.50 12.98 -20.33
N LEU A 316 -5.58 13.76 -20.38
CA LEU A 316 -5.62 15.12 -19.83
C LEU A 316 -5.33 15.16 -18.32
N SER A 317 -5.78 14.17 -17.53
CA SER A 317 -5.47 14.13 -16.09
C SER A 317 -3.97 13.88 -15.83
N SER A 318 -3.30 13.14 -16.71
CA SER A 318 -1.87 12.83 -16.62
C SER A 318 -0.97 13.75 -17.47
N GLY A 319 -1.53 14.77 -18.14
CA GLY A 319 -0.77 15.65 -19.03
C GLY A 319 -0.19 14.93 -20.26
N GLY A 320 -0.77 13.80 -20.68
CA GLY A 320 -0.24 13.03 -21.82
C GLY A 320 1.02 12.22 -21.53
N ARG A 321 1.41 12.06 -20.24
CA ARG A 321 2.62 11.31 -19.84
C ARG A 321 2.65 9.89 -20.38
N TRP A 322 1.50 9.22 -20.40
CA TRP A 322 1.33 7.82 -20.80
C TRP A 322 0.92 7.62 -22.26
N LEU A 323 0.94 8.69 -23.07
CA LEU A 323 0.70 8.61 -24.50
C LEU A 323 2.00 8.32 -25.25
N ASP A 324 1.90 7.53 -26.32
CA ASP A 324 2.94 7.47 -27.35
C ASP A 324 3.11 8.84 -28.03
N ASN A 325 4.21 9.01 -28.76
CA ASN A 325 4.56 10.31 -29.34
C ASN A 325 3.45 10.85 -30.26
N ASP A 326 2.88 10.00 -31.11
CA ASP A 326 1.78 10.37 -32.02
C ASP A 326 0.51 10.80 -31.26
N ALA A 327 0.09 10.05 -30.24
CA ALA A 327 -1.08 10.42 -29.46
C ALA A 327 -0.84 11.67 -28.61
N ARG A 328 0.39 11.87 -28.13
CA ARG A 328 0.77 13.09 -27.40
C ARG A 328 0.73 14.31 -28.32
N GLU A 329 1.22 14.18 -29.55
CA GLU A 329 1.16 15.25 -30.55
C GLU A 329 -0.30 15.58 -30.91
N ARG A 330 -1.14 14.57 -31.15
CA ARG A 330 -2.58 14.76 -31.39
C ARG A 330 -3.28 15.45 -30.23
N LEU A 331 -2.95 15.08 -28.99
CA LEU A 331 -3.48 15.75 -27.80
C LEU A 331 -3.01 17.20 -27.75
N GLY A 332 -1.73 17.46 -28.02
CA GLY A 332 -1.16 18.81 -28.06
C GLY A 332 -1.84 19.69 -29.12
N GLN A 333 -2.01 19.19 -30.34
CA GLN A 333 -2.74 19.88 -31.40
C GLN A 333 -4.19 20.19 -30.99
N TRP A 334 -4.87 19.21 -30.38
CA TRP A 334 -6.25 19.39 -29.91
C TRP A 334 -6.37 20.44 -28.81
N VAL A 335 -5.41 20.48 -27.87
CA VAL A 335 -5.33 21.48 -26.80
C VAL A 335 -5.01 22.86 -27.39
N ASN A 336 -4.07 22.96 -28.33
CA ASN A 336 -3.65 24.24 -28.93
C ASN A 336 -4.74 24.91 -29.77
N GLN A 337 -5.71 24.14 -30.28
CA GLN A 337 -6.90 24.70 -30.93
C GLN A 337 -7.85 25.41 -29.97
N ARG A 338 -7.65 25.29 -28.65
CA ARG A 338 -8.54 25.76 -27.58
C ARG A 338 -7.73 26.64 -26.62
N PRO A 339 -7.78 27.97 -26.77
CA PRO A 339 -6.95 28.88 -25.97
C PRO A 339 -7.08 28.67 -24.46
N THR A 340 -8.31 28.55 -23.95
CA THR A 340 -8.58 28.36 -22.52
C THR A 340 -8.02 27.02 -22.02
N MET A 341 -8.23 25.93 -22.77
CA MET A 341 -7.64 24.63 -22.46
C MET A 341 -6.10 24.66 -22.48
N ALA A 342 -5.49 25.32 -23.45
CA ALA A 342 -4.04 25.45 -23.55
C ALA A 342 -3.47 26.15 -22.31
N THR A 343 -4.09 27.26 -21.88
CA THR A 343 -3.71 27.94 -20.64
C THR A 343 -3.88 27.03 -19.43
N VAL A 344 -5.02 26.36 -19.26
CA VAL A 344 -5.25 25.44 -18.13
C VAL A 344 -4.22 24.30 -18.11
N MET A 345 -3.81 23.77 -19.25
CA MET A 345 -2.80 22.72 -19.33
C MET A 345 -1.38 23.23 -19.05
N GLU A 346 -1.07 24.46 -19.43
CA GLU A 346 0.19 25.14 -19.07
C GLU A 346 0.31 25.32 -17.54
N TYR A 347 -0.74 25.86 -16.90
CA TYR A 347 -0.79 26.03 -15.44
C TYR A 347 -0.64 24.70 -14.69
N ARG A 348 -1.23 23.63 -15.23
CA ARG A 348 -1.06 22.27 -14.72
C ARG A 348 0.41 21.83 -14.75
N GLY A 349 1.09 22.06 -15.88
CA GLY A 349 2.50 21.73 -16.07
C GLY A 349 3.38 22.46 -15.07
N ARG A 350 3.21 23.78 -14.97
CA ARG A 350 3.94 24.63 -14.01
C ARG A 350 3.72 24.21 -12.57
N LEU A 351 2.48 23.88 -12.18
CA LEU A 351 2.18 23.40 -10.82
C LEU A 351 2.88 22.06 -10.54
N HIS A 352 2.90 21.15 -11.52
CA HIS A 352 3.61 19.89 -11.38
C HIS A 352 5.12 20.10 -11.21
N GLU A 353 5.74 20.96 -12.03
CA GLU A 353 7.16 21.32 -11.90
C GLU A 353 7.51 21.94 -10.54
N LEU A 354 6.65 22.82 -10.02
CA LEU A 354 6.83 23.38 -8.68
C LEU A 354 6.84 22.30 -7.60
N MET A 355 5.98 21.28 -7.72
CA MET A 355 5.94 20.15 -6.77
C MET A 355 7.13 19.18 -6.92
N GLU A 356 7.84 19.19 -8.05
CA GLU A 356 9.09 18.44 -8.24
C GLU A 356 10.33 19.18 -7.71
N SER A 357 10.21 20.48 -7.39
CA SER A 357 11.30 21.25 -6.81
C SER A 357 11.73 20.70 -5.45
N ARG A 358 13.05 20.55 -5.25
CA ARG A 358 13.65 20.16 -3.96
C ARG A 358 13.94 21.34 -3.03
N ASN A 359 13.77 22.57 -3.50
CA ASN A 359 14.00 23.78 -2.71
C ASN A 359 12.65 24.36 -2.24
N GLY A 360 12.37 24.22 -0.94
CA GLY A 360 11.11 24.65 -0.34
C GLY A 360 10.85 26.16 -0.42
N GLU A 361 11.88 27.00 -0.31
CA GLU A 361 11.72 28.46 -0.44
C GLU A 361 11.40 28.85 -1.88
N ALA A 362 12.13 28.28 -2.84
CA ALA A 362 11.85 28.50 -4.26
C ALA A 362 10.45 27.98 -4.65
N MET A 363 10.05 26.83 -4.10
CA MET A 363 8.70 26.30 -4.27
C MET A 363 7.64 27.23 -3.69
N LEU A 364 7.88 27.84 -2.52
CA LEU A 364 6.93 28.76 -1.89
C LEU A 364 6.70 30.00 -2.75
N GLU A 365 7.80 30.64 -3.18
CA GLU A 365 7.72 31.84 -4.01
C GLU A 365 7.12 31.54 -5.39
N GLY A 366 7.51 30.41 -6.00
CA GLY A 366 6.91 29.94 -7.23
C GLY A 366 5.41 29.66 -7.09
N LEU A 367 4.97 29.09 -5.97
CA LEU A 367 3.56 28.83 -5.69
C LEU A 367 2.76 30.11 -5.45
N LYS A 368 3.34 31.09 -4.74
CA LYS A 368 2.75 32.44 -4.60
C LYS A 368 2.57 33.10 -5.95
N GLN A 369 3.59 33.03 -6.81
CA GLN A 369 3.52 33.57 -8.16
C GLN A 369 2.45 32.85 -9.00
N TRP A 370 2.43 31.51 -8.96
CA TRP A 370 1.43 30.70 -9.63
C TRP A 370 0.00 31.08 -9.23
N CYS A 371 -0.25 31.28 -7.92
CA CYS A 371 -1.57 31.69 -7.42
C CYS A 371 -1.95 33.08 -7.92
N ARG A 372 -1.04 34.06 -7.87
CA ARG A 372 -1.31 35.43 -8.35
C ARG A 372 -1.68 35.45 -9.84
N GLU A 373 -0.93 34.72 -10.65
CA GLU A 373 -1.19 34.65 -12.09
C GLU A 373 -2.48 33.89 -12.40
N ALA A 374 -2.76 32.79 -11.68
CA ALA A 374 -4.00 32.03 -11.84
C ALA A 374 -5.23 32.87 -11.47
N GLU A 375 -5.12 33.70 -10.43
CA GLU A 375 -6.16 34.66 -10.05
C GLU A 375 -6.36 35.76 -11.12
N ALA A 376 -5.27 36.20 -11.75
CA ALA A 376 -5.30 37.20 -12.83
C ALA A 376 -5.66 36.63 -14.21
N SER A 377 -5.80 35.30 -14.36
CA SER A 377 -5.96 34.62 -15.66
C SER A 377 -7.27 34.93 -16.39
N GLY A 378 -8.30 35.41 -15.68
CA GLY A 378 -9.66 35.56 -16.21
C GLY A 378 -10.42 34.24 -16.38
N ILE A 379 -9.80 33.10 -16.05
CA ILE A 379 -10.42 31.76 -16.14
C ILE A 379 -10.96 31.40 -14.75
N ARG A 380 -12.29 31.47 -14.58
CA ARG A 380 -12.97 31.23 -13.28
C ARG A 380 -12.47 29.96 -12.58
N ALA A 381 -12.34 28.86 -13.30
CA ALA A 381 -11.91 27.59 -12.72
C ALA A 381 -10.48 27.63 -12.14
N LEU A 382 -9.56 28.37 -12.78
CA LEU A 382 -8.21 28.60 -12.24
C LEU A 382 -8.23 29.50 -11.00
N GLN A 383 -9.05 30.54 -11.02
CA GLN A 383 -9.20 31.47 -9.90
C GLN A 383 -9.73 30.76 -8.66
N GLU A 384 -10.78 29.95 -8.81
CA GLU A 384 -11.36 29.15 -7.73
C GLU A 384 -10.38 28.10 -7.20
N PHE A 385 -9.64 27.43 -8.10
CA PHE A 385 -8.62 26.47 -7.68
C PHE A 385 -7.46 27.15 -6.94
N ALA A 386 -6.99 28.31 -7.40
CA ALA A 386 -5.95 29.08 -6.71
C ALA A 386 -6.40 29.50 -5.31
N ALA A 387 -7.64 30.00 -5.16
CA ALA A 387 -8.24 30.31 -3.87
C ALA A 387 -8.23 29.10 -2.93
N ARG A 388 -8.58 27.92 -3.44
CA ARG A 388 -8.59 26.65 -2.70
C ARG A 388 -7.17 26.16 -2.36
N LEU A 389 -6.23 26.23 -3.30
CA LEU A 389 -4.85 25.74 -3.19
C LEU A 389 -4.10 26.42 -2.05
N LYS A 390 -4.31 27.73 -1.85
CA LYS A 390 -3.77 28.50 -0.73
C LYS A 390 -4.17 27.94 0.64
N GLY A 391 -5.35 27.32 0.70
CA GLY A 391 -5.88 26.69 1.91
C GLY A 391 -5.30 25.31 2.20
N TYR A 392 -4.60 24.66 1.26
CA TYR A 392 -4.19 23.28 1.43
C TYR A 392 -3.33 23.09 2.68
N SER A 393 -3.67 22.06 3.44
CA SER A 393 -2.99 21.69 4.68
C SER A 393 -3.13 20.20 4.95
N LEU A 394 -2.28 19.68 5.83
CA LEU A 394 -2.39 18.32 6.33
C LEU A 394 -3.17 18.32 7.64
N VAL A 395 -4.22 17.52 7.71
CA VAL A 395 -4.94 17.25 8.96
C VAL A 395 -4.57 15.84 9.42
N GLY A 396 -4.16 15.74 10.69
CA GLY A 396 -3.94 14.45 11.33
C GLY A 396 -5.24 13.66 11.33
N ALA A 397 -5.22 12.43 10.84
CA ALA A 397 -6.38 11.55 10.96
C ALA A 397 -6.51 11.12 12.42
N HIS A 398 -7.68 11.40 13.01
CA HIS A 398 -8.05 10.98 14.36
C HIS A 398 -8.39 9.49 14.43
#